data_AF-A0A139WCZ8-F1
#
_entry.id   AF-A0A139WCZ8-F1
#
_cell.length_a   1.000
_cell.length_b   1.000
_cell.length_c   1.000
_cell.angle_alpha   90.00
_cell.angle_beta   90.00
_cell.angle_gamma   90.00
#
_symmetry.space_group_name_H-M   'P 1'
#
loop_
_entity.id
_entity.type
_entity.pdbx_description
1 polymer ?
#
loop_
_entity_poly.entity_id
_entity_poly.type
_entity_poly.pdbx_seq_one_letter_code
_entity_poly.pdbx_strand_id
1 'polypeptide(L)'
;MLSQNLEFWMSNLPQSLRQLPLIHLAIPGSHDSTTFAITKKSKISPDARNPIQYLKFLEPLLCPIMVKWSKTQSVNVIQQLNAGIRYFDLRIATKKGCGGFYFVHNLYSECVNGALAEIGQFLNTHKGEVRGITELLQPDVTNF
;
A
#
# COMPACT_ATOMS: atom_id res chain seq x y z
N MET A 1 3.14 3.75 27.16
CA MET A 1 2.42 2.63 26.51
C MET A 1 2.64 2.73 25.01
N LEU A 2 2.95 1.63 24.31
CA LEU A 2 3.31 1.63 22.88
C LEU A 2 2.29 2.32 21.95
N SER A 3 1.04 2.48 22.39
CA SER A 3 -0.03 3.18 21.68
C SER A 3 0.09 4.72 21.64
N GLN A 4 1.05 5.33 22.35
CA GLN A 4 1.19 6.79 22.40
C GLN A 4 1.99 7.38 21.23
N ASN A 5 2.79 6.57 20.53
CA ASN A 5 3.54 7.00 19.35
C ASN A 5 3.58 5.88 18.31
N LEU A 6 2.52 5.83 17.49
CA LEU A 6 2.32 4.82 16.44
C LEU A 6 3.25 5.04 15.24
N GLU A 7 3.79 6.23 15.06
CA GLU A 7 4.75 6.52 13.99
C GLU A 7 6.08 5.80 14.22
N PHE A 8 6.49 5.61 15.48
CA PHE A 8 7.77 5.01 15.87
C PHE A 8 7.60 3.71 16.69
N TRP A 9 6.49 2.98 16.52
CA TRP A 9 6.13 1.90 17.45
C TRP A 9 7.12 0.73 17.41
N MET A 10 7.66 0.37 16.24
CA MET A 10 8.63 -0.73 16.12
C MET A 10 9.98 -0.34 16.72
N SER A 11 10.39 0.91 16.57
CA SER A 11 11.58 1.48 17.20
C SER A 11 11.49 1.45 18.73
N ASN A 12 10.28 1.66 19.26
CA ASN A 12 9.99 1.73 20.69
C ASN A 12 9.70 0.36 21.33
N LEU A 13 9.74 -0.74 20.56
CA LEU A 13 9.57 -2.08 21.11
C LEU A 13 10.70 -2.41 22.12
N PRO A 14 10.40 -3.13 23.21
CA PRO A 14 11.40 -3.72 24.08
C PRO A 14 12.45 -4.51 23.29
N GLN A 15 13.69 -4.51 23.75
CA GLN A 15 14.81 -5.16 23.04
C GLN A 15 14.53 -6.63 22.73
N SER A 16 13.91 -7.36 23.64
CA SER A 16 13.53 -8.77 23.45
C SER A 16 12.58 -8.97 22.27
N LEU A 17 11.65 -8.03 22.04
CA LEU A 17 10.71 -8.09 20.91
C LEU A 17 11.34 -7.62 19.60
N ARG A 18 12.24 -6.62 19.64
CA ARG A 18 12.95 -6.16 18.42
C ARG A 18 13.88 -7.21 17.81
N GLN A 19 14.28 -8.20 18.59
CA GLN A 19 15.14 -9.32 18.14
C GLN A 19 14.33 -10.51 17.62
N LEU A 20 13.01 -10.51 17.78
CA LEU A 20 12.17 -11.57 17.22
C LEU A 20 12.12 -11.47 15.70
N PRO A 21 12.08 -12.61 14.98
CA PRO A 21 11.69 -12.64 13.57
C PRO A 21 10.36 -11.91 13.35
N LEU A 22 10.23 -11.18 12.24
CA LEU A 22 9.01 -10.43 11.90
C LEU A 22 7.74 -11.30 11.96
N ILE A 23 7.84 -12.59 11.61
CA ILE A 23 6.73 -13.55 11.64
C ILE A 23 6.15 -13.80 13.04
N HIS A 24 6.88 -13.45 14.10
CA HIS A 24 6.43 -13.56 15.49
C HIS A 24 5.88 -12.25 16.05
N LEU A 25 5.90 -11.17 15.28
CA LEU A 25 5.35 -9.88 15.68
C LEU A 25 3.92 -9.73 15.17
N ALA A 26 3.04 -9.22 16.03
CA ALA A 26 1.74 -8.72 15.59
C ALA A 26 1.95 -7.37 14.89
N ILE A 27 1.94 -7.40 13.56
CA ILE A 27 2.17 -6.22 12.72
C ILE A 27 0.83 -5.78 12.12
N PRO A 28 0.37 -4.54 12.37
CA PRO A 28 -0.87 -4.06 11.78
C PRO A 28 -0.70 -3.83 10.27
N GLY A 29 -1.69 -4.29 9.52
CA GLY A 29 -1.76 -4.15 8.07
C GLY A 29 -3.08 -3.57 7.60
N SER A 30 -3.09 -3.05 6.37
CA SER A 30 -4.30 -2.56 5.71
C SER A 30 -4.57 -3.37 4.44
N HIS A 31 -5.83 -3.78 4.25
CA HIS A 31 -6.27 -4.52 3.07
C HIS A 31 -6.58 -3.54 1.92
N ASP A 32 -6.15 -3.88 0.69
CA ASP A 32 -6.21 -3.03 -0.49
C ASP A 32 -5.81 -1.57 -0.17
N SER A 33 -4.58 -1.40 0.33
CA SER A 33 -4.15 -0.22 1.10
C SER A 33 -4.26 1.10 0.34
N THR A 34 -4.14 1.05 -0.98
CA THR A 34 -4.07 2.24 -1.85
C THR A 34 -5.43 2.60 -2.46
N THR A 35 -6.52 1.98 -2.02
CA THR A 35 -7.88 2.31 -2.51
C THR A 35 -8.40 3.67 -2.06
N PHE A 36 -7.68 4.37 -1.17
CA PHE A 36 -8.05 5.72 -0.72
C PHE A 36 -8.16 6.73 -1.88
N ALA A 37 -7.36 6.55 -2.94
CA ALA A 37 -7.39 7.40 -4.13
C ALA A 37 -8.44 6.98 -5.18
N ILE A 38 -9.20 5.90 -4.95
CA ILE A 38 -10.33 5.53 -5.81
C ILE A 38 -11.46 6.54 -5.64
N THR A 39 -11.99 7.01 -6.77
CA THR A 39 -13.10 7.96 -6.85
C THR A 39 -14.18 7.49 -7.82
N LYS A 40 -15.33 8.17 -7.80
CA LYS A 40 -16.42 7.90 -8.76
C LYS A 40 -16.03 8.13 -10.23
N LYS A 41 -14.91 8.83 -10.46
CA LYS A 41 -14.34 9.12 -11.78
C LYS A 41 -13.24 8.12 -12.19
N SER A 42 -12.85 7.21 -11.29
CA SER A 42 -11.90 6.15 -11.61
C SER A 42 -12.43 5.27 -12.72
N LYS A 43 -11.50 4.65 -13.46
CA LYS A 43 -11.81 3.76 -14.59
C LYS A 43 -11.86 2.31 -14.10
N ILE A 44 -12.62 1.46 -14.80
CA ILE A 44 -12.69 0.04 -14.48
C ILE A 44 -11.34 -0.60 -14.78
N SER A 45 -10.72 -1.19 -13.75
CA SER A 45 -9.44 -1.86 -13.86
C SER A 45 -9.59 -3.31 -14.33
N PRO A 46 -8.50 -3.97 -14.77
CA PRO A 46 -8.54 -5.33 -15.32
C PRO A 46 -8.95 -6.41 -14.30
N ASP A 47 -8.83 -6.14 -13.00
CA ASP A 47 -9.18 -7.06 -11.92
C ASP A 47 -10.68 -7.08 -11.58
N ALA A 48 -11.50 -6.19 -12.16
CA ALA A 48 -12.94 -6.28 -12.01
C ALA A 48 -13.51 -7.55 -12.67
N ARG A 49 -14.57 -8.13 -12.08
CA ARG A 49 -15.18 -9.38 -12.56
C ARG A 49 -15.70 -9.31 -14.00
N ASN A 50 -15.70 -10.46 -14.70
CA ASN A 50 -16.03 -10.57 -16.12
C ASN A 50 -17.31 -9.84 -16.59
N PRO A 51 -18.47 -9.92 -15.90
CA PRO A 51 -19.65 -9.16 -16.33
C PRO A 51 -19.40 -7.64 -16.40
N ILE A 52 -18.62 -7.11 -15.46
CA ILE A 52 -18.26 -5.68 -15.41
C ILE A 52 -17.28 -5.31 -16.52
N GLN A 53 -16.36 -6.22 -16.89
CA GLN A 53 -15.44 -6.01 -18.01
C GLN A 53 -16.18 -5.84 -19.33
N TYR A 54 -17.24 -6.62 -19.58
CA TYR A 54 -18.06 -6.49 -20.79
C TYR A 54 -18.93 -5.23 -20.81
N LEU A 55 -19.22 -4.65 -19.65
CA LEU A 55 -20.05 -3.45 -19.49
C LEU A 55 -19.25 -2.15 -19.35
N LYS A 56 -17.97 -2.13 -19.74
CA LYS A 56 -17.12 -0.92 -19.65
C LYS A 56 -17.68 0.31 -20.37
N PHE A 57 -18.50 0.14 -21.40
CA PHE A 57 -19.16 1.26 -22.07
C PHE A 57 -20.17 2.01 -21.15
N LEU A 58 -20.59 1.40 -20.04
CA LEU A 58 -21.44 2.00 -19.00
C LEU A 58 -20.65 2.53 -17.80
N GLU A 59 -19.33 2.70 -17.92
CA GLU A 59 -18.45 3.21 -16.86
C GLU A 59 -19.02 4.41 -16.07
N PRO A 60 -19.55 5.48 -16.72
CA PRO A 60 -20.08 6.64 -16.00
C PRO A 60 -21.23 6.31 -15.03
N LEU A 61 -21.98 5.24 -15.31
CA LEU A 61 -23.07 4.75 -14.46
C LEU A 61 -22.59 3.74 -13.42
N LEU A 62 -21.66 2.86 -13.80
CA LEU A 62 -21.18 1.77 -12.94
C LEU A 62 -20.19 2.25 -11.87
N CYS A 63 -19.21 3.09 -12.24
CA CYS A 63 -18.14 3.51 -11.33
C CYS A 63 -18.65 4.15 -10.02
N PRO A 64 -19.66 5.05 -10.02
CA PRO A 64 -20.21 5.60 -8.79
C PRO A 64 -20.77 4.56 -7.80
N ILE A 65 -21.25 3.43 -8.31
CA ILE A 65 -21.75 2.31 -7.52
C ILE A 65 -20.56 1.44 -7.07
N MET A 66 -19.65 1.13 -8.00
CA MET A 66 -18.46 0.30 -7.77
C MET A 66 -17.57 0.82 -6.64
N VAL A 67 -17.38 2.14 -6.54
CA VAL A 67 -16.58 2.75 -5.45
C VAL A 67 -16.99 2.24 -4.07
N LYS A 68 -18.28 1.95 -3.85
CA LYS A 68 -18.79 1.50 -2.54
C LYS A 68 -18.23 0.16 -2.08
N TRP A 69 -17.89 -0.73 -3.02
CA TRP A 69 -17.25 -2.02 -2.72
C TRP A 69 -15.79 -2.09 -3.15
N SER A 70 -15.30 -1.08 -3.88
CA SER A 70 -13.89 -0.95 -4.29
C SER A 70 -13.03 -0.18 -3.29
N LYS A 71 -13.61 0.57 -2.36
CA LYS A 71 -12.86 1.40 -1.42
C LYS A 71 -12.81 0.78 -0.03
N THR A 72 -11.61 0.44 0.41
CA THR A 72 -11.36 -0.18 1.74
C THR A 72 -10.66 0.79 2.69
N GLN A 73 -9.91 1.76 2.16
CA GLN A 73 -9.18 2.76 2.94
C GLN A 73 -9.69 4.17 2.66
N SER A 74 -9.68 5.02 3.69
CA SER A 74 -10.02 6.46 3.59
C SER A 74 -8.82 7.39 3.71
N VAL A 75 -7.67 6.86 4.13
CA VAL A 75 -6.44 7.62 4.42
C VAL A 75 -5.30 7.22 3.49
N ASN A 76 -4.42 8.18 3.18
CA ASN A 76 -3.28 7.95 2.28
C ASN A 76 -2.16 7.13 2.93
N VAL A 77 -1.14 6.79 2.15
CA VAL A 77 -0.06 5.89 2.59
C VAL A 77 0.74 6.49 3.76
N ILE A 78 1.11 7.78 3.71
CA ILE A 78 1.76 8.45 4.84
C ILE A 78 0.90 8.44 6.11
N GLN A 79 -0.40 8.70 5.99
CA GLN A 79 -1.31 8.66 7.13
C GLN A 79 -1.43 7.25 7.72
N GLN A 80 -1.45 6.21 6.88
CA GLN A 80 -1.43 4.82 7.32
C GLN A 80 -0.14 4.49 8.08
N LEU A 81 1.01 4.94 7.56
CA LEU A 81 2.32 4.77 8.22
C LEU A 81 2.37 5.47 9.58
N ASN A 82 1.88 6.71 9.65
CA ASN A 82 1.83 7.47 10.90
C ASN A 82 0.82 6.86 11.91
N ALA A 83 -0.21 6.17 11.42
CA ALA A 83 -1.14 5.39 12.23
C ALA A 83 -0.59 4.00 12.62
N GLY A 84 0.65 3.67 12.24
CA GLY A 84 1.35 2.46 12.65
C GLY A 84 1.26 1.28 11.68
N ILE A 85 0.58 1.41 10.53
CA ILE A 85 0.52 0.35 9.50
C ILE A 85 1.93 0.06 8.96
N ARG A 86 2.31 -1.21 8.92
CA ARG A 86 3.61 -1.66 8.36
C ARG A 86 3.47 -2.80 7.35
N TYR A 87 2.25 -3.32 7.16
CA TYR A 87 1.94 -4.32 6.15
C TYR A 87 0.92 -3.77 5.16
N PHE A 88 1.31 -3.59 3.90
CA PHE A 88 0.47 -3.03 2.84
C PHE A 88 0.06 -4.12 1.86
N ASP A 89 -1.24 -4.32 1.68
CA ASP A 89 -1.78 -5.15 0.60
C ASP A 89 -1.87 -4.31 -0.68
N LEU A 90 -0.99 -4.60 -1.63
CA LEU A 90 -0.82 -3.83 -2.86
C LEU A 90 -1.19 -4.69 -4.08
N ARG A 91 -2.21 -4.25 -4.82
CA ARG A 91 -2.61 -4.86 -6.09
C ARG A 91 -2.31 -3.92 -7.23
N ILE A 92 -1.62 -4.41 -8.25
CA ILE A 92 -1.12 -3.59 -9.37
C ILE A 92 -1.65 -4.08 -10.71
N ALA A 93 -1.84 -3.15 -11.63
CA ALA A 93 -2.12 -3.45 -13.04
C ALA A 93 -1.46 -2.40 -13.95
N THR A 94 -1.34 -2.74 -15.23
CA THR A 94 -0.94 -1.81 -16.28
C THR A 94 -2.17 -1.11 -16.86
N LYS A 95 -1.99 0.12 -17.34
CA LYS A 95 -3.06 0.91 -17.98
C LYS A 95 -2.69 1.18 -19.43
N LYS A 96 -3.55 0.80 -20.38
CA LYS A 96 -3.34 1.04 -21.81
C LYS A 96 -3.07 2.53 -22.08
N GLY A 97 -2.03 2.82 -22.87
CA GLY A 97 -1.63 4.19 -23.19
C GLY A 97 -0.87 4.91 -22.07
N CYS A 98 -0.57 4.24 -20.96
CA CYS A 98 0.28 4.76 -19.89
C CYS A 98 1.50 3.84 -19.71
N GLY A 99 2.71 4.39 -19.72
CA GLY A 99 3.96 3.63 -19.54
C GLY A 99 4.27 3.24 -18.08
N GLY A 100 3.26 3.01 -17.24
CA GLY A 100 3.45 2.83 -15.79
C GLY A 100 2.45 1.88 -15.14
N PHE A 101 2.73 1.55 -13.89
CA PHE A 101 1.89 0.69 -13.04
C PHE A 101 0.96 1.52 -12.17
N TYR A 102 -0.25 1.02 -11.97
CA TYR A 102 -1.27 1.64 -11.16
C TYR A 102 -1.80 0.63 -10.13
N PHE A 103 -2.18 1.12 -8.96
CA PHE A 103 -2.91 0.28 -8.03
C PHE A 103 -4.36 0.09 -8.45
N VAL A 104 -4.96 -1.04 -8.07
CA VAL A 104 -6.31 -1.42 -8.49
C VAL A 104 -7.09 -2.13 -7.40
N HIS A 105 -8.41 -1.91 -7.37
CA HIS A 105 -9.37 -2.81 -6.74
C HIS A 105 -10.75 -2.66 -7.40
N ASN A 106 -10.99 -3.44 -8.48
CA ASN A 106 -12.06 -3.28 -9.49
C ASN A 106 -12.06 -1.93 -10.25
N LEU A 107 -11.53 -0.87 -9.65
CA LEU A 107 -11.28 0.43 -10.24
C LEU A 107 -9.79 0.79 -10.10
N TYR A 108 -9.28 1.58 -11.04
CA TYR A 108 -7.95 2.17 -10.93
C TYR A 108 -7.88 3.16 -9.77
N SER A 109 -6.80 3.06 -9.01
CA SER A 109 -6.36 4.03 -8.02
C SER A 109 -5.17 4.85 -8.56
N GLU A 110 -4.32 5.36 -7.68
CA GLU A 110 -3.12 6.13 -8.01
C GLU A 110 -2.00 5.31 -8.69
N CYS A 111 -0.99 6.03 -9.16
CA CYS A 111 0.23 5.45 -9.74
C CYS A 111 1.12 4.85 -8.64
N VAL A 112 1.75 3.70 -8.93
CA VAL A 112 2.58 2.97 -7.97
C VAL A 112 3.77 3.80 -7.47
N ASN A 113 4.38 4.59 -8.35
CA ASN A 113 5.58 5.36 -8.02
C ASN A 113 5.36 6.37 -6.88
N GLY A 114 4.17 6.96 -6.77
CA GLY A 114 3.85 7.93 -5.72
C GLY A 114 3.89 7.30 -4.33
N ALA A 115 3.07 6.27 -4.12
CA ALA A 115 3.01 5.54 -2.86
C ALA A 115 4.36 4.92 -2.45
N LEU A 116 5.10 4.34 -3.40
CA LEU A 116 6.41 3.76 -3.09
C LEU A 116 7.45 4.82 -2.71
N ALA A 117 7.41 6.00 -3.33
CA ALA A 117 8.26 7.12 -2.95
C ALA A 117 7.93 7.61 -1.53
N GLU A 118 6.64 7.71 -1.18
CA GLU A 118 6.19 8.06 0.17
C GLU A 118 6.65 7.04 1.22
N ILE A 119 6.51 5.74 0.95
CA ILE A 119 7.01 4.66 1.83
C ILE A 119 8.53 4.76 1.97
N GLY A 120 9.25 4.93 0.85
CA GLY A 120 10.70 5.06 0.86
C GLY A 120 11.19 6.25 1.67
N GLN A 121 10.52 7.41 1.54
CA GLN A 121 10.81 8.60 2.33
C GLN A 121 10.56 8.35 3.83
N PHE A 122 9.43 7.73 4.18
CA PHE A 122 9.11 7.39 5.56
C PHE A 122 10.18 6.49 6.18
N LEU A 123 10.56 5.41 5.49
CA LEU A 123 11.61 4.49 5.96
C LEU A 123 12.99 5.16 6.06
N ASN A 124 13.24 6.20 5.25
CA ASN A 124 14.46 6.97 5.33
C ASN A 124 14.53 7.86 6.58
N THR A 125 13.41 8.40 7.04
CA THR A 125 13.35 9.20 8.27
C THR A 125 13.11 8.35 9.52
N HIS A 126 12.63 7.10 9.37
CA HIS A 126 12.24 6.19 10.44
C HIS A 126 13.04 4.88 10.44
N LYS A 127 14.37 4.96 10.60
CA LYS A 127 15.30 3.82 10.45
C LYS A 127 15.04 2.63 11.39
N GLY A 128 14.25 2.79 12.46
CA GLY A 128 13.90 1.71 13.37
C GLY A 128 12.60 0.97 13.00
N GLU A 129 11.85 1.44 11.99
CA GLU A 129 10.52 0.92 11.69
C GLU A 129 10.49 -0.34 10.82
N VAL A 130 11.60 -0.70 10.17
CA VAL A 130 11.76 -1.99 9.46
C VAL A 130 13.24 -2.40 9.55
N ARG A 131 13.73 -2.64 10.78
CA ARG A 131 15.08 -3.23 10.93
C ARG A 131 15.04 -4.71 10.53
N GLY A 132 15.93 -5.11 9.63
CA GLY A 132 16.09 -6.49 9.16
C GLY A 132 15.98 -6.65 7.64
N ILE A 133 15.09 -5.93 6.95
CA ILE A 133 14.97 -6.04 5.48
C ILE A 133 16.10 -5.29 4.78
N THR A 134 16.51 -4.11 5.27
CA THR A 134 17.63 -3.36 4.68
C THR A 134 18.99 -3.94 5.01
N GLU A 135 19.12 -4.73 6.08
CA GLU A 135 20.38 -5.39 6.47
C GLU A 135 20.58 -6.70 5.69
N LEU A 136 19.48 -7.34 5.26
CA LEU A 136 19.48 -8.50 4.34
C LEU A 136 19.53 -8.11 2.85
N LEU A 137 19.26 -6.84 2.52
CA LEU A 137 19.32 -6.29 1.16
C LEU A 137 20.46 -5.29 0.97
N GLN A 138 21.52 -5.36 1.78
CA GLN A 138 22.84 -4.97 1.32
C GLN A 138 23.49 -6.21 0.67
N PRO A 139 23.36 -6.42 -0.65
CA PRO A 139 24.38 -7.21 -1.31
C PRO A 139 25.66 -6.36 -1.34
N ASP A 140 26.79 -7.02 -1.11
CA ASP A 140 28.11 -6.64 -1.59
C ASP A 140 28.09 -6.47 -3.12
N VAL A 141 27.47 -5.40 -3.63
CA VAL A 141 27.52 -5.04 -5.05
C VAL A 141 28.76 -4.19 -5.30
N THR A 142 29.94 -4.82 -5.15
CA THR A 142 31.21 -4.29 -5.65
C THR A 142 32.03 -5.30 -6.44
N ASN A 143 31.48 -6.47 -6.79
CA ASN A 143 32.13 -7.39 -7.72
C ASN A 143 31.09 -8.16 -8.56
N PHE A 144 30.74 -7.63 -9.73
CA PHE A 144 30.58 -8.33 -11.01
C PHE A 144 30.63 -7.30 -12.14
#